data_AF-A0A9Y1ZT16-F1
#
_entry.id   AF-A0A9Y1ZT16-F1
#
_cell.length_a   1.000
_cell.length_b   1.000
_cell.length_c   1.000
_cell.angle_alpha   90.00
_cell.angle_beta   90.00
_cell.angle_gamma   90.00
#
_symmetry.space_group_name_H-M   'P 1'
#
loop_
_entity.id
_entity.type
_entity.pdbx_description
1 polymer ?
#
loop_
_entity_poly.entity_id
_entity_poly.type
_entity_poly.pdbx_seq_one_letter_code
_entity_poly.pdbx_strand_id
1 'polypeptide(L)'
;MATASIFDPRRIMEFLIGKAESTAVAIRSAISKMFGVADTLDNTIHIDHTVRESKQNFLKLHEAGHLELPAHRKIFRIFQDCEKMLDPDISDLFEREANNFAGFVMFQGNGYRDTAADHPLSIRTPMKLASKFGASIYASCREFARTNHRACAVYVLEPITYHPETGARAEVRRVEVSPSFGQRFGRPADTVITRMHSLGRVLPIGRKMSRATPVSMTDLNGQAHECLAEAFDTTFNVLILVYPKKALTPSVFA
;
A
#
# COMPACT_ATOMS: atom_id res chain seq x y z
N MET A 1 10.46 29.85 -21.45
CA MET A 1 10.92 28.56 -21.99
C MET A 1 10.79 27.53 -20.89
N ALA A 2 10.04 26.44 -21.10
CA ALA A 2 9.86 25.41 -20.09
C ALA A 2 11.21 24.73 -19.83
N THR A 3 11.70 24.81 -18.59
CA THR A 3 12.89 24.07 -18.16
C THR A 3 12.59 22.59 -18.27
N ALA A 4 13.23 21.91 -19.22
CA ALA A 4 13.07 20.48 -19.44
C ALA A 4 13.37 19.71 -18.15
N SER A 5 12.46 18.81 -17.77
CA SER A 5 12.57 17.96 -16.58
C SER A 5 13.88 17.17 -16.61
N ILE A 6 14.55 17.03 -15.46
CA ILE A 6 15.70 16.11 -15.31
C ILE A 6 15.31 14.64 -15.52
N PHE A 7 14.00 14.34 -15.52
CA PHE A 7 13.43 13.06 -15.92
C PHE A 7 13.27 12.89 -17.44
N ASP A 8 13.87 13.77 -18.25
CA ASP A 8 14.08 13.48 -19.66
C ASP A 8 14.91 12.19 -19.76
N PRO A 9 14.38 11.11 -20.38
CA PRO A 9 15.11 9.86 -20.55
C PRO A 9 16.50 10.06 -21.16
N ARG A 10 16.71 11.12 -21.96
CA ARG A 10 18.01 11.47 -22.54
C ARG A 10 18.99 12.00 -21.50
N ARG A 11 18.54 12.85 -20.57
CA ARG A 11 19.40 13.42 -19.52
C ARG A 11 19.73 12.44 -18.41
N ILE A 12 18.78 11.57 -18.04
CA ILE A 12 19.07 10.42 -17.16
C ILE A 12 20.13 9.53 -17.81
N MET A 13 19.97 9.26 -19.10
CA MET A 13 20.94 8.46 -19.85
C MET A 13 22.31 9.16 -19.94
N GLU A 14 22.38 10.46 -20.17
CA GLU A 14 23.63 11.25 -20.19
C GLU A 14 24.32 11.27 -18.81
N PHE A 15 23.58 11.46 -17.72
CA PHE A 15 24.12 11.40 -16.34
C PHE A 15 24.69 10.02 -15.99
N LEU A 16 23.99 8.96 -16.40
CA LEU A 16 24.40 7.58 -16.14
C LEU A 16 25.54 7.11 -17.07
N ILE A 17 25.54 7.51 -18.35
CA ILE A 17 26.64 7.26 -19.29
C ILE A 17 27.92 7.97 -18.84
N GLY A 18 27.81 9.18 -18.29
CA GLY A 18 28.95 9.89 -17.71
C GLY A 18 29.58 9.20 -16.49
N LYS A 19 28.89 8.22 -15.88
CA LYS A 19 29.35 7.49 -14.69
C LYS A 19 29.50 5.97 -14.86
N ALA A 20 29.02 5.36 -15.94
CA ALA A 20 29.03 3.91 -16.13
C ALA A 20 29.42 3.52 -17.55
N GLU A 21 30.63 2.96 -17.71
CA GLU A 21 31.13 2.45 -18.99
C GLU A 21 30.57 1.06 -19.37
N SER A 22 29.56 0.47 -18.71
CA SER A 22 28.97 -0.75 -19.27
C SER A 22 27.51 -1.08 -18.91
N THR A 23 26.82 -1.55 -19.97
CA THR A 23 25.61 -2.40 -20.00
C THR A 23 24.24 -1.70 -19.98
N ALA A 24 23.92 -1.06 -21.11
CA ALA A 24 22.69 -0.33 -21.42
C ALA A 24 21.34 -1.11 -21.35
N VAL A 25 21.32 -2.42 -21.10
CA VAL A 25 20.07 -3.22 -21.07
C VAL A 25 19.53 -3.41 -19.65
N ALA A 26 20.40 -3.75 -18.68
CA ALA A 26 20.04 -3.81 -17.26
C ALA A 26 19.65 -2.40 -16.74
N ILE A 27 20.40 -1.39 -17.19
CA ILE A 27 20.15 0.03 -16.94
C ILE A 27 18.74 0.44 -17.43
N ARG A 28 18.28 -0.02 -18.59
CA ARG A 28 16.94 0.31 -19.12
C ARG A 28 15.78 -0.29 -18.30
N SER A 29 15.96 -1.49 -17.76
CA SER A 29 14.95 -2.14 -16.90
C SER A 29 14.84 -1.45 -15.53
N ALA A 30 15.98 -1.01 -14.97
CA ALA A 30 16.04 -0.22 -13.74
C ALA A 30 15.43 1.19 -13.93
N ILE A 31 15.80 1.89 -15.01
CA ILE A 31 15.30 3.25 -15.34
C ILE A 31 13.79 3.27 -15.58
N SER A 32 13.22 2.24 -16.21
CA SER A 32 11.79 2.18 -16.55
C SER A 32 10.85 2.09 -15.33
N LYS A 33 11.39 1.73 -14.15
CA LYS A 33 10.62 1.58 -12.89
C LYS A 33 10.92 2.67 -11.86
N MET A 34 11.92 3.52 -12.09
CA MET A 34 12.34 4.56 -11.16
C MET A 34 11.45 5.81 -11.30
N PHE A 35 10.38 5.86 -10.49
CA PHE A 35 9.64 7.10 -10.28
C PHE A 35 10.35 8.06 -9.30
N GLY A 36 11.51 7.65 -8.76
CA GLY A 36 12.42 8.43 -7.93
C GLY A 36 13.84 7.88 -8.04
N VAL A 37 14.84 8.74 -7.76
CA VAL A 37 16.26 8.38 -7.72
C VAL A 37 16.94 9.18 -6.60
N ALA A 38 17.63 8.49 -5.69
CA ALA A 38 18.54 9.11 -4.72
C ALA A 38 19.96 9.26 -5.30
N ASP A 39 20.45 10.51 -5.43
CA ASP A 39 21.87 10.80 -5.64
C ASP A 39 22.57 10.88 -4.27
N THR A 40 23.40 9.89 -4.00
CA THR A 40 24.15 9.75 -2.74
C THR A 40 25.37 10.67 -2.65
N LEU A 41 25.85 11.22 -3.77
CA LEU A 41 26.99 12.14 -3.81
C LEU A 41 26.54 13.58 -3.53
N ASP A 42 25.45 13.99 -4.18
CA ASP A 42 24.87 15.33 -4.03
C ASP A 42 23.78 15.41 -2.95
N ASN A 43 23.55 14.30 -2.22
CA ASN A 43 22.52 14.15 -1.19
C ASN A 43 21.14 14.67 -1.65
N THR A 44 20.80 14.40 -2.90
CA THR A 44 19.62 14.96 -3.58
C THR A 44 18.69 13.83 -4.01
N ILE A 45 17.38 14.00 -3.76
CA ILE A 45 16.36 13.06 -4.20
C ILE A 45 15.59 13.68 -5.37
N HIS A 46 15.60 13.00 -6.51
CA HIS A 46 14.79 13.36 -7.66
C HIS A 46 13.48 12.55 -7.64
N ILE A 47 12.35 13.20 -7.89
CA ILE A 47 11.02 12.54 -7.96
C ILE A 47 10.29 12.91 -9.23
N ASP A 48 9.67 11.92 -9.89
CA ASP A 48 8.78 12.16 -11.01
C ASP A 48 7.55 12.97 -10.56
N HIS A 49 7.46 14.21 -11.01
CA HIS A 49 6.36 15.11 -10.65
C HIS A 49 5.05 14.84 -11.40
N THR A 50 5.04 13.93 -12.38
CA THR A 50 3.83 13.58 -13.14
C THR A 50 2.91 12.63 -12.36
N VAL A 51 3.42 11.94 -11.34
CA VAL A 51 2.61 11.07 -10.49
C VAL A 51 1.86 11.88 -9.43
N ARG A 52 0.78 11.31 -8.87
CA ARG A 52 -0.01 11.97 -7.81
C ARG A 52 0.84 12.27 -6.57
N GLU A 53 0.52 13.36 -5.89
CA GLU A 53 1.24 13.83 -4.69
C GLU A 53 1.46 12.75 -3.63
N SER A 54 0.43 11.96 -3.29
CA SER A 54 0.59 10.84 -2.35
C SER A 54 1.63 9.79 -2.77
N LYS A 55 1.80 9.57 -4.08
CA LYS A 55 2.86 8.70 -4.61
C LYS A 55 4.21 9.40 -4.55
N GLN A 56 4.28 10.69 -4.86
CA GLN A 56 5.50 11.48 -4.69
C GLN A 56 5.98 11.47 -3.22
N ASN A 57 5.08 11.66 -2.25
CA ASN A 57 5.40 11.61 -0.83
C ASN A 57 5.99 10.26 -0.44
N PHE A 58 5.38 9.16 -0.88
CA PHE A 58 5.88 7.82 -0.59
C PHE A 58 7.26 7.59 -1.22
N LEU A 59 7.45 7.99 -2.48
CA LEU A 59 8.73 7.87 -3.17
C LEU A 59 9.83 8.66 -2.46
N LYS A 60 9.58 9.90 -2.04
CA LYS A 60 10.54 10.69 -1.24
C LYS A 60 11.01 9.95 0.00
N LEU A 61 10.07 9.34 0.74
CA LEU A 61 10.39 8.58 1.96
C LEU A 61 11.10 7.26 1.65
N HIS A 62 10.78 6.62 0.53
CA HIS A 62 11.46 5.40 0.06
C HIS A 62 12.92 5.69 -0.28
N GLU A 63 13.17 6.72 -1.10
CA GLU A 63 14.52 7.18 -1.44
C GLU A 63 15.30 7.63 -0.19
N ALA A 64 14.64 8.34 0.74
CA ALA A 64 15.24 8.69 2.04
C ALA A 64 15.62 7.43 2.85
N GLY A 65 14.83 6.35 2.76
CA GLY A 65 15.18 5.07 3.36
C GLY A 65 16.50 4.51 2.83
N HIS A 66 16.74 4.60 1.52
CA HIS A 66 18.03 4.21 0.94
C HIS A 66 19.21 5.05 1.43
N LEU A 67 19.00 6.34 1.73
CA LEU A 67 20.04 7.24 2.22
C LEU A 67 20.32 7.07 3.73
N GLU A 68 19.27 6.87 4.52
CA GLU A 68 19.33 6.92 5.99
C GLU A 68 19.58 5.55 6.64
N LEU A 69 19.15 4.44 6.02
CA LEU A 69 19.36 3.11 6.59
C LEU A 69 20.86 2.77 6.60
N PRO A 70 21.46 2.44 7.77
CA PRO A 70 22.92 2.23 7.87
C PRO A 70 23.46 1.12 6.96
N ALA A 71 22.68 0.06 6.75
CA ALA A 71 23.05 -1.05 5.88
C ALA A 71 23.14 -0.59 4.41
N HIS A 72 22.14 0.17 3.94
CA HIS A 72 22.10 0.70 2.59
C HIS A 72 23.26 1.68 2.37
N ARG A 73 23.42 2.67 3.26
CA ARG A 73 24.46 3.70 3.15
C ARG A 73 25.88 3.14 3.09
N LYS A 74 26.18 2.13 3.90
CA LYS A 74 27.51 1.47 3.90
C LYS A 74 27.77 0.73 2.60
N ILE A 75 26.76 0.01 2.11
CA ILE A 75 26.88 -0.77 0.88
C ILE A 75 27.00 0.15 -0.34
N PHE A 76 26.18 1.20 -0.46
CA PHE A 76 26.34 2.19 -1.54
C PHE A 76 27.74 2.80 -1.58
N ARG A 77 28.35 3.11 -0.42
CA ARG A 77 29.74 3.60 -0.37
C ARG A 77 30.78 2.58 -0.83
N ILE A 78 30.58 1.29 -0.57
CA ILE A 78 31.52 0.23 -0.95
C ILE A 78 31.42 -0.10 -2.44
N PHE A 79 30.21 -0.04 -3.01
CA PHE A 79 29.96 -0.37 -4.42
C PHE A 79 30.16 0.81 -5.37
N GLN A 80 30.25 2.06 -4.88
CA GLN A 80 30.58 3.23 -5.72
C GLN A 80 31.91 3.07 -6.47
N ASP A 81 32.86 2.31 -5.91
CA ASP A 81 34.19 2.07 -6.49
C ASP A 81 34.34 0.68 -7.12
N CYS A 82 33.24 -0.07 -7.34
CA CYS A 82 33.30 -1.44 -7.83
C CYS A 82 32.36 -1.65 -9.04
N GLU A 83 32.86 -2.25 -10.13
CA GLU A 83 32.08 -2.63 -11.31
C GLU A 83 31.02 -3.73 -11.05
N LYS A 84 30.96 -4.26 -9.83
CA LYS A 84 30.07 -5.37 -9.49
C LYS A 84 28.68 -4.84 -9.11
N MET A 85 27.65 -5.47 -9.66
CA MET A 85 26.27 -5.26 -9.21
C MET A 85 26.02 -6.02 -7.91
N LEU A 86 25.09 -5.50 -7.10
CA LEU A 86 24.56 -6.22 -5.95
C LEU A 86 23.89 -7.52 -6.41
N ASP A 87 23.98 -8.55 -5.56
CA ASP A 87 23.24 -9.78 -5.75
C ASP A 87 21.73 -9.49 -5.77
N PRO A 88 20.93 -10.10 -6.68
CA PRO A 88 19.49 -9.84 -6.78
C PRO A 88 18.73 -10.00 -5.45
N ASP A 89 19.07 -10.98 -4.63
CA ASP A 89 18.38 -11.22 -3.36
C ASP A 89 18.65 -10.10 -2.34
N ILE A 90 19.86 -9.54 -2.38
CA ILE A 90 20.25 -8.40 -1.55
C ILE A 90 19.55 -7.12 -2.03
N SER A 91 19.44 -6.94 -3.36
CA SER A 91 18.68 -5.83 -3.94
C SER A 91 17.22 -5.89 -3.50
N ASP A 92 16.58 -7.06 -3.59
CA ASP A 92 15.20 -7.25 -3.16
C ASP A 92 15.00 -7.00 -1.66
N LEU A 93 15.97 -7.42 -0.83
CA LEU A 93 15.96 -7.10 0.59
C LEU A 93 15.99 -5.58 0.83
N PHE A 94 16.86 -4.86 0.14
CA PHE A 94 17.00 -3.41 0.27
C PHE A 94 15.72 -2.69 -0.13
N GLU A 95 15.11 -3.06 -1.25
CA GLU A 95 13.82 -2.52 -1.68
C GLU A 95 12.73 -2.74 -0.62
N ARG A 96 12.71 -3.91 0.02
CA ARG A 96 11.77 -4.20 1.11
C ARG A 96 12.04 -3.36 2.35
N GLU A 97 13.29 -3.17 2.73
CA GLU A 97 13.69 -2.35 3.87
C GLU A 97 13.33 -0.87 3.66
N ALA A 98 13.62 -0.31 2.48
CA ALA A 98 13.25 1.06 2.13
C ALA A 98 11.73 1.24 2.09
N ASN A 99 10.99 0.27 1.55
CA ASN A 99 9.52 0.28 1.59
C ASN A 99 8.96 0.24 3.02
N ASN A 100 9.56 -0.54 3.92
CA ASN A 100 9.17 -0.60 5.32
C ASN A 100 9.48 0.72 6.04
N PHE A 101 10.66 1.30 5.80
CA PHE A 101 11.04 2.62 6.33
C PHE A 101 10.04 3.68 5.88
N ALA A 102 9.75 3.75 4.59
CA ALA A 102 8.82 4.72 4.03
C ALA A 102 7.42 4.58 4.65
N GLY A 103 6.93 3.35 4.81
CA GLY A 103 5.67 3.07 5.49
C GLY A 103 5.67 3.55 6.94
N PHE A 104 6.71 3.20 7.70
CA PHE A 104 6.83 3.59 9.11
C PHE A 104 6.87 5.11 9.29
N VAL A 105 7.66 5.82 8.48
CA VAL A 105 7.77 7.28 8.56
C VAL A 105 6.49 7.96 8.08
N MET A 106 5.89 7.49 6.97
CA MET A 106 4.63 8.04 6.43
C MET A 106 3.52 8.00 7.48
N PHE A 107 3.40 6.89 8.20
CA PHE A 107 2.37 6.69 9.23
C PHE A 107 2.82 7.09 10.65
N GLN A 108 4.00 7.69 10.76
CA GLN A 108 4.57 8.24 12.00
C GLN A 108 4.63 7.18 13.12
N GLY A 109 5.06 5.96 12.77
CA GLY A 109 5.05 4.81 13.66
C GLY A 109 3.64 4.48 14.17
N ASN A 110 3.36 4.83 15.42
CA ASN A 110 2.05 4.62 16.04
C ASN A 110 1.05 5.77 15.78
N GLY A 111 1.49 6.90 15.21
CA GLY A 111 0.66 8.09 15.08
C GLY A 111 -0.62 7.87 14.27
N TYR A 112 -0.55 7.06 13.20
CA TYR A 112 -1.74 6.68 12.43
C TYR A 112 -2.74 5.88 13.26
N ARG A 113 -2.26 4.83 13.96
CA ARG A 113 -3.09 4.00 14.85
C ARG A 113 -3.78 4.84 15.90
N ASP A 114 -3.02 5.68 16.59
CA ASP A 114 -3.50 6.46 17.72
C ASP A 114 -4.54 7.49 17.23
N THR A 115 -4.31 8.14 16.08
CA THR A 115 -5.31 9.00 15.44
C THR A 115 -6.56 8.21 15.01
N ALA A 116 -6.39 7.01 14.46
CA ALA A 116 -7.50 6.17 13.98
C ALA A 116 -8.37 5.62 15.10
N ALA A 117 -7.84 5.52 16.33
CA ALA A 117 -8.58 5.06 17.50
C ALA A 117 -9.75 5.99 17.84
N ASP A 118 -9.57 7.31 17.68
CA ASP A 118 -10.57 8.33 17.98
C ASP A 118 -11.65 8.51 16.88
N HIS A 119 -11.58 7.69 15.82
CA HIS A 119 -12.49 7.80 14.69
C HIS A 119 -13.46 6.61 14.60
N PRO A 120 -14.62 6.77 13.93
CA PRO A 120 -15.52 5.67 13.66
C PRO A 120 -14.84 4.52 12.89
N LEU A 121 -15.25 3.29 13.18
CA LEU A 121 -14.84 2.12 12.40
C LEU A 121 -15.66 2.07 11.09
N SER A 122 -15.25 2.86 10.10
CA SER A 122 -15.90 2.97 8.79
C SER A 122 -14.85 3.20 7.71
N ILE A 123 -15.14 2.82 6.46
CA ILE A 123 -14.21 3.00 5.33
C ILE A 123 -13.90 4.48 5.06
N ARG A 124 -14.78 5.41 5.48
CA ARG A 124 -14.55 6.84 5.36
C ARG A 124 -13.40 7.33 6.25
N THR A 125 -13.15 6.66 7.36
CA THR A 125 -12.07 7.02 8.30
C THR A 125 -10.70 6.95 7.64
N PRO A 126 -10.22 5.80 7.12
CA PRO A 126 -8.95 5.75 6.42
C PRO A 126 -8.91 6.63 5.18
N MET A 127 -10.04 6.86 4.49
CA MET A 127 -10.07 7.82 3.38
C MET A 127 -9.76 9.25 3.82
N LYS A 128 -10.30 9.69 4.97
CA LYS A 128 -10.02 11.00 5.56
C LYS A 128 -8.57 11.09 6.07
N LEU A 129 -8.11 10.03 6.74
CA LEU A 129 -6.76 9.99 7.30
C LEU A 129 -5.67 9.94 6.22
N ALA A 130 -5.97 9.39 5.03
CA ALA A 130 -5.04 9.37 3.90
C ALA A 130 -4.47 10.76 3.61
N SER A 131 -5.33 11.78 3.53
CA SER A 131 -4.91 13.17 3.32
C SER A 131 -4.09 13.72 4.49
N LYS A 132 -4.47 13.42 5.74
CA LYS A 132 -3.74 13.88 6.94
C LYS A 132 -2.30 13.36 6.98
N PHE A 133 -2.08 12.12 6.55
CA PHE A 133 -0.77 11.48 6.55
C PHE A 133 -0.05 11.58 5.20
N GLY A 134 -0.61 12.29 4.21
CA GLY A 134 0.00 12.39 2.88
C GLY A 134 0.04 11.07 2.10
N ALA A 135 -0.73 10.06 2.52
CA ALA A 135 -0.77 8.72 1.95
C ALA A 135 -1.87 8.58 0.88
N SER A 136 -1.77 7.53 0.06
CA SER A 136 -2.88 7.16 -0.83
C SER A 136 -4.01 6.51 -0.02
N ILE A 137 -5.27 6.60 -0.49
CA ILE A 137 -6.40 5.90 0.14
C ILE A 137 -6.11 4.39 0.25
N TYR A 138 -5.49 3.82 -0.78
CA TYR A 138 -5.04 2.42 -0.79
C TYR A 138 -4.13 2.11 0.40
N ALA A 139 -3.06 2.88 0.58
CA ALA A 139 -2.10 2.67 1.66
C ALA A 139 -2.76 2.90 3.03
N SER A 140 -3.55 3.97 3.16
CA SER A 140 -4.24 4.33 4.40
C SER A 140 -5.25 3.26 4.85
N CYS A 141 -6.03 2.67 3.93
CA CYS A 141 -6.95 1.59 4.26
C CYS A 141 -6.23 0.33 4.74
N ARG A 142 -5.10 -0.02 4.10
CA ARG A 142 -4.27 -1.15 4.53
C ARG A 142 -3.70 -0.92 5.93
N GLU A 143 -3.14 0.26 6.16
CA GLU A 143 -2.57 0.61 7.47
C GLU A 143 -3.63 0.63 8.56
N PHE A 144 -4.82 1.12 8.24
CA PHE A 144 -5.96 1.14 9.14
C PHE A 144 -6.35 -0.25 9.61
N ALA A 145 -6.37 -1.26 8.73
CA ALA A 145 -6.60 -2.63 9.15
C ALA A 145 -5.41 -3.17 9.97
N ARG A 146 -4.18 -3.05 9.47
CA ARG A 146 -2.97 -3.64 10.11
C ARG A 146 -2.76 -3.17 11.55
N THR A 147 -3.13 -1.92 11.85
CA THR A 147 -2.83 -1.29 13.13
C THR A 147 -4.05 -1.09 14.03
N ASN A 148 -5.29 -1.29 13.56
CA ASN A 148 -6.47 -1.05 14.39
C ASN A 148 -6.46 -1.96 15.62
N HIS A 149 -6.83 -1.40 16.76
CA HIS A 149 -7.07 -2.20 17.97
C HIS A 149 -8.40 -2.98 17.87
N ARG A 150 -9.40 -2.43 17.18
CA ARG A 150 -10.69 -3.09 16.95
C ARG A 150 -10.59 -4.13 15.84
N ALA A 151 -11.33 -5.23 15.99
CA ALA A 151 -11.34 -6.29 14.99
C ALA A 151 -11.92 -5.78 13.67
N CYS A 152 -11.07 -5.64 12.65
CA CYS A 152 -11.44 -5.37 11.27
C CYS A 152 -10.47 -6.02 10.28
N ALA A 153 -10.92 -6.13 9.04
CA ALA A 153 -10.11 -6.51 7.89
C ALA A 153 -10.41 -5.59 6.70
N VAL A 154 -9.40 -5.36 5.87
CA VAL A 154 -9.53 -4.68 4.58
C VAL A 154 -9.16 -5.64 3.47
N TYR A 155 -10.13 -5.92 2.61
CA TYR A 155 -9.89 -6.58 1.34
C TYR A 155 -9.55 -5.52 0.30
N VAL A 156 -8.51 -5.81 -0.48
CA VAL A 156 -8.16 -5.07 -1.68
C VAL A 156 -8.43 -5.99 -2.84
N LEU A 157 -9.35 -5.60 -3.69
CA LEU A 157 -9.72 -6.34 -4.89
C LEU A 157 -9.19 -5.62 -6.14
N GLU A 158 -8.93 -6.39 -7.18
CA GLU A 158 -8.82 -5.86 -8.54
C GLU A 158 -10.16 -5.24 -9.00
N PRO A 159 -10.17 -4.40 -10.05
CA PRO A 159 -11.40 -3.82 -10.58
C PRO A 159 -12.47 -4.86 -10.88
N ILE A 160 -13.74 -4.50 -10.69
CA ILE A 160 -14.86 -5.40 -10.93
C ILE A 160 -14.94 -5.74 -12.42
N THR A 161 -14.99 -7.03 -12.72
CA THR A 161 -15.26 -7.57 -14.05
C THR A 161 -16.58 -8.33 -14.06
N TYR A 162 -17.10 -8.59 -15.27
CA TYR A 162 -18.35 -9.33 -15.45
C TYR A 162 -18.07 -10.66 -16.13
N HIS A 163 -18.53 -11.74 -15.51
CA HIS A 163 -18.47 -13.08 -16.06
C HIS A 163 -19.90 -13.57 -16.39
N PRO A 164 -20.12 -14.29 -17.50
CA PRO A 164 -21.45 -14.74 -17.90
C PRO A 164 -22.19 -15.54 -16.81
N GLU A 165 -21.50 -16.42 -16.09
CA GLU A 165 -22.12 -17.32 -15.11
C GLU A 165 -22.25 -16.72 -13.70
N THR A 166 -21.27 -15.93 -13.27
CA THR A 166 -21.19 -15.45 -11.86
C THR A 166 -21.57 -13.97 -11.72
N GLY A 167 -21.83 -13.30 -12.85
CA GLY A 167 -22.10 -11.87 -12.91
C GLY A 167 -20.87 -11.07 -12.49
N ALA A 168 -21.09 -10.02 -11.69
CA ALA A 168 -20.01 -9.19 -11.17
C ALA A 168 -19.08 -10.00 -10.25
N ARG A 169 -17.78 -9.96 -10.54
CA ARG A 169 -16.70 -10.56 -9.75
C ARG A 169 -15.54 -9.60 -9.61
N ALA A 170 -14.76 -9.78 -8.55
CA ALA A 170 -13.50 -9.06 -8.36
C ALA A 170 -12.48 -9.99 -7.68
N GLU A 171 -11.29 -10.08 -8.24
CA GLU A 171 -10.21 -10.93 -7.71
C GLU A 171 -9.60 -10.30 -6.47
N VAL A 172 -9.29 -11.14 -5.47
CA VAL A 172 -8.68 -10.68 -4.22
C VAL A 172 -7.19 -10.51 -4.44
N ARG A 173 -6.74 -9.26 -4.47
CA ARG A 173 -5.31 -8.92 -4.57
C ARG A 173 -4.59 -9.14 -3.25
N ARG A 174 -5.24 -8.79 -2.13
CA ARG A 174 -4.73 -8.98 -0.77
C ARG A 174 -5.82 -8.74 0.26
N VAL A 175 -5.59 -9.27 1.46
CA VAL A 175 -6.38 -8.99 2.65
C VAL A 175 -5.46 -8.49 3.75
N GLU A 176 -5.74 -7.36 4.37
CA GLU A 176 -5.05 -6.91 5.58
C GLU A 176 -5.98 -7.11 6.77
N VAL A 177 -5.46 -7.60 7.89
CA VAL A 177 -6.26 -7.84 9.10
C VAL A 177 -5.63 -7.12 10.28
N SER A 178 -6.48 -6.63 11.18
CA SER A 178 -6.05 -6.19 12.50
C SER A 178 -5.60 -7.38 13.35
N PRO A 179 -4.76 -7.17 14.38
CA PRO A 179 -4.32 -8.24 15.28
C PRO A 179 -5.51 -8.99 15.92
N SER A 180 -6.52 -8.25 16.41
CA SER A 180 -7.71 -8.83 17.05
C SER A 180 -8.62 -9.55 16.06
N PHE A 181 -8.71 -9.10 14.80
CA PHE A 181 -9.39 -9.86 13.76
C PHE A 181 -8.64 -11.14 13.42
N GLY A 182 -7.32 -11.07 13.25
CA GLY A 182 -6.48 -12.23 12.95
C GLY A 182 -6.54 -13.31 14.04
N GLN A 183 -6.55 -12.92 15.31
CA GLN A 183 -6.69 -13.86 16.44
C GLN A 183 -8.05 -14.57 16.44
N ARG A 184 -9.11 -13.88 16.00
CA ARG A 184 -10.48 -14.40 16.06
C ARG A 184 -10.90 -15.15 14.81
N PHE A 185 -10.67 -14.55 13.64
CA PHE A 185 -11.14 -15.04 12.35
C PHE A 185 -10.02 -15.61 11.48
N GLY A 186 -8.75 -15.45 11.89
CA GLY A 186 -7.62 -15.72 11.02
C GLY A 186 -7.50 -14.69 9.89
N ARG A 187 -6.69 -15.03 8.88
CA ARG A 187 -6.60 -14.28 7.63
C ARG A 187 -7.44 -15.00 6.58
N PRO A 188 -8.51 -14.37 6.05
CA PRO A 188 -9.31 -14.97 5.00
C PRO A 188 -8.46 -15.38 3.79
N ALA A 189 -8.74 -16.56 3.24
CA ALA A 189 -8.06 -17.13 2.09
C ALA A 189 -8.84 -16.95 0.77
N ASP A 190 -9.82 -16.04 0.76
CA ASP A 190 -10.64 -15.77 -0.42
C ASP A 190 -9.76 -15.31 -1.59
N THR A 191 -9.98 -15.90 -2.76
CA THR A 191 -9.26 -15.54 -4.00
C THR A 191 -10.11 -14.69 -4.95
N VAL A 192 -11.43 -14.75 -4.81
CA VAL A 192 -12.38 -14.01 -5.65
C VAL A 192 -13.67 -13.72 -4.88
N ILE A 193 -14.19 -12.51 -5.04
CA ILE A 193 -15.47 -12.09 -4.50
C ILE A 193 -16.48 -12.03 -5.65
N THR A 194 -17.39 -13.00 -5.70
CA THR A 194 -18.52 -13.03 -6.63
C THR A 194 -19.81 -12.57 -5.95
N ARG A 195 -20.91 -12.43 -6.69
CA ARG A 195 -22.24 -12.13 -6.11
C ARG A 195 -22.74 -13.18 -5.11
N MET A 196 -22.26 -14.42 -5.21
CA MET A 196 -22.61 -15.52 -4.31
C MET A 196 -21.78 -15.55 -3.03
N HIS A 197 -20.65 -14.82 -3.01
CA HIS A 197 -19.82 -14.68 -1.82
C HIS A 197 -20.53 -13.85 -0.74
N SER A 198 -20.18 -14.04 0.54
CA SER A 198 -20.75 -13.28 1.67
C SER A 198 -20.56 -11.76 1.50
N LEU A 199 -19.41 -11.36 0.94
CA LEU A 199 -19.07 -9.97 0.57
C LEU A 199 -19.62 -9.52 -0.79
N GLY A 200 -20.26 -10.39 -1.58
CA GLY A 200 -20.73 -10.07 -2.93
C GLY A 200 -21.78 -8.95 -3.00
N ARG A 201 -22.54 -8.77 -1.91
CA ARG A 201 -23.56 -7.72 -1.78
C ARG A 201 -22.95 -6.32 -1.56
N VAL A 202 -21.75 -6.25 -0.98
CA VAL A 202 -21.09 -4.98 -0.68
C VAL A 202 -20.34 -4.40 -1.88
N LEU A 203 -20.12 -5.20 -2.94
CA LEU A 203 -19.47 -4.73 -4.16
C LEU A 203 -20.11 -3.43 -4.69
N PRO A 204 -19.32 -2.39 -4.96
CA PRO A 204 -19.81 -1.08 -5.39
C PRO A 204 -20.18 -1.06 -6.88
N ILE A 205 -21.16 -1.86 -7.29
CA ILE A 205 -21.62 -1.94 -8.68
C ILE A 205 -22.47 -0.71 -9.02
N GLY A 206 -22.09 0.02 -10.08
CA GLY A 206 -22.81 1.22 -10.54
C GLY A 206 -22.73 2.42 -9.60
N ARG A 207 -21.81 2.41 -8.63
CA ARG A 207 -21.63 3.45 -7.61
C ARG A 207 -20.19 3.47 -7.13
N LYS A 208 -19.73 4.60 -6.61
CA LYS A 208 -18.36 4.72 -6.09
C LYS A 208 -18.19 4.13 -4.68
N MET A 209 -19.25 4.13 -3.87
CA MET A 209 -19.20 3.67 -2.48
C MET A 209 -20.48 2.91 -2.15
N SER A 210 -20.35 1.80 -1.43
CA SER A 210 -21.51 1.10 -0.88
C SER A 210 -21.84 1.62 0.52
N ARG A 211 -23.12 1.48 0.89
CA ARG A 211 -23.54 1.67 2.28
C ARG A 211 -23.03 0.53 3.15
N ALA A 212 -22.96 0.76 4.46
CA ALA A 212 -22.74 -0.31 5.43
C ALA A 212 -23.77 -1.42 5.20
N THR A 213 -23.27 -2.60 4.85
CA THR A 213 -24.07 -3.74 4.41
C THR A 213 -23.82 -4.90 5.37
N PRO A 214 -24.87 -5.48 5.99
CA PRO A 214 -24.73 -6.68 6.81
C PRO A 214 -24.16 -7.85 6.02
N VAL A 215 -23.15 -8.50 6.59
CA VAL A 215 -22.51 -9.71 6.08
C VAL A 215 -22.24 -10.67 7.24
N SER A 216 -21.96 -11.93 6.91
CA SER A 216 -21.57 -12.94 7.91
C SER A 216 -20.12 -13.34 7.68
N MET A 217 -19.35 -13.41 8.78
CA MET A 217 -17.98 -13.94 8.79
C MET A 217 -17.89 -15.08 9.79
N THR A 218 -17.29 -16.19 9.40
CA THR A 218 -17.06 -17.35 10.28
C THR A 218 -15.71 -17.20 10.96
N ASP A 219 -15.66 -17.38 12.28
CA ASP A 219 -14.43 -17.34 13.05
C ASP A 219 -13.65 -18.67 13.02
N LEU A 220 -12.48 -18.70 13.64
CA LEU A 220 -11.63 -19.91 13.67
C LEU A 220 -12.27 -21.09 14.42
N ASN A 221 -13.29 -20.85 15.24
CA ASN A 221 -14.04 -21.89 15.94
C ASN A 221 -15.27 -22.38 15.15
N GLY A 222 -15.47 -21.89 13.92
CA GLY A 222 -16.62 -22.23 13.10
C GLY A 222 -17.90 -21.44 13.46
N GLN A 223 -17.81 -20.44 14.35
CA GLN A 223 -18.98 -19.63 14.73
C GLN A 223 -19.19 -18.49 13.71
N ALA A 224 -20.41 -18.38 13.19
CA ALA A 224 -20.81 -17.26 12.36
C ALA A 224 -21.05 -15.99 13.19
N HIS A 225 -20.49 -14.86 12.75
CA HIS A 225 -20.63 -13.56 13.39
C HIS A 225 -21.28 -12.56 12.45
N GLU A 226 -22.19 -11.75 13.01
CA GLU A 226 -22.77 -10.63 12.29
C GLU A 226 -21.74 -9.49 12.15
N CYS A 227 -21.45 -9.17 10.90
CA CYS A 227 -20.50 -8.16 10.49
C CYS A 227 -21.18 -7.08 9.65
N LEU A 228 -20.51 -5.93 9.55
CA LEU A 228 -20.81 -4.92 8.55
C LEU A 228 -19.63 -4.83 7.59
N ALA A 229 -19.96 -4.60 6.32
CA ALA A 229 -18.98 -4.30 5.29
C ALA A 229 -19.34 -2.99 4.58
N GLU A 230 -18.32 -2.21 4.24
CA GLU A 230 -18.40 -1.01 3.42
C GLU A 230 -17.35 -1.11 2.32
N ALA A 231 -17.69 -0.68 1.11
CA ALA A 231 -16.78 -0.72 -0.03
C ALA A 231 -16.62 0.62 -0.71
N PHE A 232 -15.44 0.86 -1.26
CA PHE A 232 -15.09 2.04 -2.05
C PHE A 232 -14.32 1.64 -3.30
N ASP A 233 -14.78 2.14 -4.44
CA ASP A 233 -14.12 2.00 -5.72
C ASP A 233 -13.15 3.18 -5.94
N THR A 234 -11.86 2.86 -6.00
CA THR A 234 -10.77 3.81 -6.28
C THR A 234 -10.48 3.98 -7.77
N THR A 235 -11.24 3.29 -8.64
CA THR A 235 -11.00 3.07 -10.07
C THR A 235 -9.88 2.09 -10.37
N PHE A 236 -8.83 2.03 -9.55
CA PHE A 236 -7.72 1.09 -9.70
C PHE A 236 -7.92 -0.21 -8.91
N ASN A 237 -8.64 -0.12 -7.80
CA ASN A 237 -8.96 -1.22 -6.91
C ASN A 237 -10.32 -0.98 -6.23
N VAL A 238 -10.95 -2.06 -5.78
CA VAL A 238 -12.06 -1.99 -4.83
C VAL A 238 -11.53 -2.29 -3.43
N LEU A 239 -11.78 -1.38 -2.50
CA LEU A 239 -11.44 -1.55 -1.09
C LEU A 239 -12.71 -1.94 -0.33
N ILE A 240 -12.68 -3.04 0.41
CA ILE A 240 -13.78 -3.44 1.30
C ILE A 240 -13.24 -3.44 2.73
N LEU A 241 -13.82 -2.63 3.60
CA LEU A 241 -13.64 -2.74 5.04
C LEU A 241 -14.73 -3.65 5.59
N VAL A 242 -14.35 -4.67 6.37
CA VAL A 242 -15.27 -5.54 7.12
C VAL A 242 -14.91 -5.55 8.60
N TYR A 243 -15.92 -5.52 9.46
CA TYR A 243 -15.74 -5.58 10.90
C TYR A 243 -16.96 -6.22 11.59
N PRO A 244 -16.79 -6.95 12.70
CA PRO A 244 -17.90 -7.44 13.52
C PRO A 244 -18.71 -6.26 14.08
N LYS A 245 -20.04 -6.38 14.14
CA LYS A 245 -20.87 -5.33 14.77
C LYS A 245 -20.46 -5.06 16.22
N LYS A 246 -20.03 -6.10 16.94
CA LYS A 246 -19.53 -5.97 18.31
C LYS A 246 -18.35 -4.99 18.43
N ALA A 247 -17.55 -4.83 17.37
CA ALA A 247 -16.41 -3.91 17.34
C ALA A 247 -16.82 -2.42 17.27
N LEU A 248 -18.11 -2.11 17.06
CA LEU A 248 -18.62 -0.74 17.15
C LEU A 248 -18.85 -0.28 18.60
N THR A 249 -18.95 -1.23 19.53
CA THR A 249 -19.10 -0.93 20.95
C THR A 249 -17.72 -0.62 21.52
N PRO A 250 -17.54 0.47 22.28
CA PRO A 250 -16.32 0.67 23.05
C PRO A 250 -16.10 -0.54 23.95
N SER A 251 -14.88 -1.06 24.00
CA SER A 251 -14.50 -1.99 25.06
C SER A 251 -14.65 -1.25 26.37
N VAL A 252 -15.70 -1.56 27.14
CA VAL A 252 -15.75 -1.21 28.56
C VAL A 252 -14.68 -2.09 29.20
N PHE A 253 -13.46 -1.58 29.30
CA PHE A 253 -12.44 -2.24 30.11
C PHE A 253 -12.90 -2.15 31.56
N ALA A 254 -13.12 -3.32 32.17
CA ALA A 254 -13.09 -3.52 33.61
C ALA A 254 -11.64 -3.78 34.03
#